data_AF-A0AAV4I3G4-F1
#
_entry.id   AF-A0AAV4I3G4-F1
#
_cell.length_a   1.000
_cell.length_b   1.000
_cell.length_c   1.000
_cell.angle_alpha   90.00
_cell.angle_beta   90.00
_cell.angle_gamma   90.00
#
_symmetry.space_group_name_H-M   'P 1'
#
loop_
_entity.id
_entity.type
_entity.pdbx_description
1 polymer ?
#
loop_
_entity_poly.entity_id
_entity_poly.type
_entity_poly.pdbx_seq_one_letter_code
_entity_poly.pdbx_strand_id
1 'polypeptide(L)'
;MTTPSSKETADFIEKVTQRSKVINTKSLYLDKKQRDPDCAVVDSMESHPIAVLQSWAARAKEMEPTSSPRMKTLTGDTAKALHWTCRCLVDLCSQLLNVESPIRHNYAPLGFFQQDDMEKHFAHFCMSTSCNYYITVEDVQHTHAADRARLMLEATEAYETIRNNMAHHSCSACNQELDDRELLTLDDLPSEVDNLTSDEKMSLYHISGFIAIKGSLKGEHTYHSADVKAYTDALDHGGLRAHSVFL
;
A
#
# COMPACT_ATOMS: atom_id res chain seq x y z
N MET A 1 23.26 12.94 -44.92
CA MET A 1 22.65 12.32 -43.72
C MET A 1 23.77 12.14 -42.70
N THR A 2 23.85 13.01 -41.71
CA THR A 2 24.78 12.86 -40.58
C THR A 2 24.25 11.77 -39.67
N THR A 3 25.04 10.73 -39.44
CA THR A 3 24.77 9.73 -38.40
C THR A 3 24.58 10.46 -37.07
N PRO A 4 23.48 10.21 -36.32
CA PRO A 4 23.36 10.76 -34.97
C PRO A 4 24.54 10.24 -34.15
N SER A 5 25.32 11.17 -33.62
CA SER A 5 26.50 10.86 -32.82
C SER A 5 26.06 10.08 -31.58
N SER A 6 26.74 8.98 -31.27
CA SER A 6 26.51 8.22 -30.02
C SER A 6 26.56 9.12 -28.78
N LYS A 7 27.30 10.23 -28.85
CA LYS A 7 27.36 11.28 -27.83
C LYS A 7 26.02 11.99 -27.61
N GLU A 8 25.31 12.37 -28.67
CA GLU A 8 24.00 13.04 -28.55
C GLU A 8 22.98 12.17 -27.84
N THR A 9 22.99 10.87 -28.15
CA THR A 9 22.12 9.89 -27.50
C THR A 9 22.49 9.70 -26.03
N ALA A 10 23.78 9.60 -25.71
CA ALA A 10 24.26 9.50 -24.33
C ALA A 10 23.84 10.72 -23.50
N ASP A 11 24.08 11.93 -24.01
CA ASP A 11 23.70 13.19 -23.36
C ASP A 11 22.18 13.27 -23.12
N PHE A 12 21.38 12.73 -24.04
CA PHE A 12 19.93 12.67 -23.89
C PHE A 12 19.50 11.67 -22.80
N ILE A 13 20.06 10.46 -22.80
CA ILE A 13 19.78 9.43 -21.79
C ILE A 13 20.16 9.91 -20.39
N GLU A 14 21.29 10.61 -20.26
CA GLU A 14 21.73 11.19 -18.98
C GLU A 14 20.69 12.20 -18.45
N LYS A 15 20.21 13.11 -19.30
CA LYS A 15 19.16 14.07 -18.92
C LYS A 15 17.85 13.38 -18.53
N VAL A 16 17.47 12.30 -19.23
CA VAL A 16 16.26 11.53 -18.90
C VAL A 16 16.44 10.86 -17.54
N THR A 17 17.62 10.30 -17.29
CA THR A 17 17.97 9.66 -16.03
C THR A 17 17.95 10.66 -14.87
N GLN A 18 18.54 11.84 -15.05
CA GLN A 18 18.51 12.93 -14.09
C GLN A 18 17.07 13.32 -13.72
N ARG A 19 16.20 13.52 -14.72
CA ARG A 19 14.77 13.79 -14.46
C ARG A 19 14.13 12.70 -13.63
N SER A 20 14.35 11.44 -14.00
CA SER A 20 13.77 10.29 -13.32
C SER A 20 14.25 10.18 -11.87
N LYS A 21 15.51 10.49 -11.57
CA LYS A 21 16.02 10.55 -10.19
C LYS A 21 15.32 11.64 -9.37
N VAL A 22 15.22 12.84 -9.94
CA VAL A 22 14.57 13.98 -9.27
C VAL A 22 13.13 13.65 -8.88
N ILE A 23 12.32 13.15 -9.83
CA ILE A 23 10.91 12.84 -9.56
C ILE A 23 10.72 11.64 -8.63
N ASN A 24 11.68 10.72 -8.53
CA ASN A 24 11.58 9.51 -7.70
C ASN A 24 12.18 9.67 -6.29
N THR A 25 12.50 10.89 -5.86
CA THR A 25 13.12 11.12 -4.56
C THR A 25 12.11 10.94 -3.41
N LYS A 26 12.35 9.95 -2.54
CA LYS A 26 11.47 9.58 -1.40
C LYS A 26 12.10 9.83 -0.01
N SER A 27 13.36 10.28 0.07
CA SER A 27 14.08 10.44 1.34
C SER A 27 14.95 11.69 1.37
N LEU A 28 14.94 12.39 2.50
CA LEU A 28 15.69 13.63 2.76
C LEU A 28 17.23 13.49 2.66
N TYR A 29 17.76 12.27 2.80
CA TYR A 29 19.21 12.04 2.89
C TYR A 29 19.74 11.19 1.74
N LEU A 30 18.92 10.93 0.71
CA LEU A 30 19.27 10.03 -0.38
C LEU A 30 20.44 10.60 -1.21
N ASP A 31 20.41 11.91 -1.47
CA ASP A 31 21.47 12.68 -2.10
C ASP A 31 22.82 12.53 -1.39
N LYS A 32 22.83 12.62 -0.05
CA LYS A 32 24.05 12.49 0.76
C LYS A 32 24.56 11.06 0.76
N LYS A 33 23.66 10.09 0.87
CA LYS A 33 24.00 8.66 0.86
C LYS A 33 24.58 8.22 -0.49
N GLN A 34 24.00 8.69 -1.60
CA GLN A 34 24.42 8.34 -2.95
C GLN A 34 25.48 9.28 -3.52
N ARG A 35 25.74 10.42 -2.85
CA ARG A 35 26.58 11.51 -3.33
C ARG A 35 26.10 12.04 -4.69
N ASP A 36 24.78 12.16 -4.83
CA ASP A 36 24.11 12.50 -6.08
C ASP A 36 23.07 13.62 -5.85
N PRO A 37 23.30 14.85 -6.34
CA PRO A 37 22.36 15.96 -6.17
C PRO A 37 21.03 15.75 -6.91
N ASP A 38 20.97 14.86 -7.90
CA ASP A 38 19.72 14.54 -8.61
C ASP A 38 18.74 13.75 -7.73
N CYS A 39 19.21 13.23 -6.59
CA CYS A 39 18.41 12.50 -5.61
C CYS A 39 18.03 13.37 -4.38
N ALA A 40 18.19 14.70 -4.48
CA ALA A 40 17.85 15.63 -3.42
C ALA A 40 16.35 15.93 -3.38
N VAL A 41 15.80 16.10 -2.17
CA VAL A 41 14.44 16.63 -2.01
C VAL A 41 14.40 18.12 -2.34
N VAL A 42 13.20 18.64 -2.61
CA VAL A 42 13.01 20.08 -2.82
C VAL A 42 12.86 20.75 -1.46
N ASP A 43 13.85 21.51 -1.02
CA ASP A 43 13.79 22.31 0.23
C ASP A 43 13.54 23.80 -0.01
N SER A 44 13.71 24.24 -1.26
CA SER A 44 13.62 25.62 -1.68
C SER A 44 13.25 25.72 -3.16
N MET A 45 12.66 26.84 -3.56
CA MET A 45 12.32 27.09 -4.97
C MET A 45 13.54 27.39 -5.86
N GLU A 46 14.71 27.58 -5.26
CA GLU A 46 16.00 27.78 -5.92
C GLU A 46 16.80 26.48 -6.03
N SER A 47 16.25 25.36 -5.55
CA SER A 47 16.93 24.07 -5.51
C SER A 47 17.16 23.47 -6.91
N HIS A 48 18.24 22.68 -7.03
CA HIS A 48 18.60 21.96 -8.26
C HIS A 48 17.45 21.12 -8.87
N PRO A 49 16.68 20.34 -8.07
CA PRO A 49 15.49 19.64 -8.56
C PRO A 49 14.49 20.53 -9.31
N ILE A 50 14.22 21.75 -8.83
CA ILE A 50 13.28 22.68 -9.47
C ILE A 50 13.82 23.14 -10.83
N ALA A 51 15.12 23.47 -10.91
CA ALA A 51 15.75 23.84 -12.18
C ALA A 51 15.67 22.69 -13.21
N VAL A 52 15.91 21.45 -12.78
CA VAL A 52 15.76 20.26 -13.64
C VAL A 52 14.33 20.14 -14.16
N LEU A 53 13.31 20.24 -13.29
CA LEU A 53 11.91 20.15 -13.70
C LEU A 53 11.50 21.26 -14.67
N GLN A 54 11.90 22.51 -14.42
CA GLN A 54 11.61 23.63 -15.30
C GLN A 54 12.26 23.45 -16.69
N SER A 55 13.52 22.98 -16.72
CA SER A 55 14.21 22.70 -17.98
C SER A 55 13.52 21.60 -18.79
N TRP A 56 13.02 20.56 -18.12
CA TRP A 56 12.29 19.47 -18.75
C TRP A 56 10.90 19.88 -19.21
N ALA A 57 10.21 20.74 -18.47
CA ALA A 57 8.93 21.30 -18.90
C ALA A 57 9.10 22.10 -20.21
N ALA A 58 10.13 22.95 -20.31
CA ALA A 58 10.43 23.70 -21.52
C ALA A 58 10.80 22.77 -22.69
N ARG A 59 11.72 21.83 -22.46
CA ARG A 59 12.14 20.85 -23.48
C ARG A 59 10.98 19.97 -23.97
N ALA A 60 10.09 19.53 -23.09
CA ALA A 60 8.94 18.71 -23.49
C ALA A 60 8.03 19.45 -24.48
N LYS A 61 7.85 20.75 -24.29
CA LYS A 61 7.10 21.62 -25.20
C LYS A 61 7.78 21.78 -26.56
N GLU A 62 9.12 21.85 -26.59
CA GLU A 62 9.90 21.87 -27.84
C GLU A 62 9.86 20.53 -28.59
N MET A 63 9.58 19.42 -27.88
CA MET A 63 9.46 18.08 -28.43
C MET A 63 8.06 17.75 -28.96
N GLU A 64 7.09 18.67 -28.83
CA GLU A 64 5.78 18.52 -29.44
C GLU A 64 5.90 18.39 -30.97
N PRO A 65 5.13 17.48 -31.59
CA PRO A 65 5.20 17.26 -33.03
C PRO A 65 4.72 18.52 -33.76
N THR A 66 5.57 19.04 -34.65
CA THR A 66 5.20 20.12 -35.58
C THR A 66 4.66 19.53 -36.88
N SER A 67 4.04 20.37 -37.71
CA SER A 67 3.48 20.00 -39.02
C SER A 67 4.51 19.42 -40.02
N SER A 68 5.80 19.47 -39.70
CA SER A 68 6.87 18.82 -40.48
C SER A 68 7.29 17.50 -39.82
N PRO A 69 7.44 16.40 -40.58
CA PRO A 69 7.86 15.12 -40.04
C PRO A 69 9.35 15.18 -39.67
N ARG A 70 9.66 15.52 -38.42
CA ARG A 70 11.01 15.31 -37.86
C ARG A 70 11.04 14.02 -37.04
N MET A 71 11.94 13.12 -37.43
CA MET A 71 12.55 12.15 -36.52
C MET A 71 13.03 12.90 -35.27
N LYS A 72 12.77 12.38 -34.06
CA LYS A 72 13.10 13.00 -32.75
C LYS A 72 12.00 13.88 -32.10
N THR A 73 10.72 13.55 -32.28
CA THR A 73 9.61 14.17 -31.54
C THR A 73 8.92 13.14 -30.64
N LEU A 74 8.38 13.60 -29.51
CA LEU A 74 7.46 12.79 -28.71
C LEU A 74 6.09 12.77 -29.41
N THR A 75 5.22 11.82 -29.06
CA THR A 75 3.81 11.95 -29.43
C THR A 75 3.25 13.22 -28.77
N GLY A 76 2.25 13.85 -29.41
CA GLY A 76 1.68 15.10 -28.89
C GLY A 76 1.17 14.96 -27.46
N ASP A 77 0.55 13.84 -27.14
CA ASP A 77 0.03 13.56 -25.79
C ASP A 77 1.17 13.37 -24.78
N THR A 78 2.23 12.62 -25.13
CA THR A 78 3.38 12.41 -24.24
C THR A 78 4.14 13.70 -23.98
N ALA A 79 4.31 14.54 -24.99
CA ALA A 79 4.95 15.85 -24.85
C ALA A 79 4.15 16.76 -23.90
N LYS A 80 2.84 16.86 -24.10
CA LYS A 80 1.94 17.64 -23.23
C LYS A 80 1.91 17.09 -21.81
N ALA A 81 1.75 15.77 -21.66
CA ALA A 81 1.74 15.12 -20.36
C ALA A 81 3.04 15.40 -19.61
N LEU A 82 4.20 15.24 -20.25
CA LEU A 82 5.49 15.53 -19.63
C LEU A 82 5.65 17.01 -19.25
N HIS A 83 5.24 17.93 -20.14
CA HIS A 83 5.25 19.36 -19.87
C HIS A 83 4.45 19.70 -18.60
N TRP A 84 3.19 19.24 -18.55
CA TRP A 84 2.30 19.54 -17.45
C TRP A 84 2.69 18.83 -16.17
N THR A 85 3.15 17.58 -16.22
CA THR A 85 3.67 16.88 -15.03
C THR A 85 4.82 17.66 -14.38
N CYS A 86 5.82 18.08 -15.17
CA CYS A 86 6.93 18.86 -14.63
C CYS A 86 6.49 20.22 -14.07
N ARG A 87 5.57 20.93 -14.76
CA ARG A 87 5.03 22.20 -14.27
C ARG A 87 4.23 22.04 -12.98
N CYS A 88 3.31 21.09 -12.93
CA CYS A 88 2.48 20.84 -11.77
C CYS A 88 3.32 20.47 -10.54
N LEU A 89 4.40 19.69 -10.71
CA LEU A 89 5.31 19.39 -9.61
C LEU A 89 6.03 20.63 -9.08
N VAL A 90 6.45 21.55 -9.96
CA VAL A 90 7.04 22.84 -9.54
C VAL A 90 6.02 23.70 -8.81
N ASP A 91 4.80 23.82 -9.34
CA ASP A 91 3.72 24.61 -8.72
C ASP A 91 3.34 24.02 -7.35
N LEU A 92 3.27 22.69 -7.25
CA LEU A 92 3.02 21.96 -6.00
C LEU A 92 4.11 22.23 -4.97
N CYS A 93 5.38 22.16 -5.34
CA CYS A 93 6.49 22.52 -4.43
C CYS A 93 6.37 23.96 -3.94
N SER A 94 6.01 24.89 -4.82
CA SER A 94 5.80 26.28 -4.43
C SER A 94 4.68 26.40 -3.38
N GLN A 95 3.57 25.69 -3.57
CA GLN A 95 2.48 25.67 -2.59
C GLN A 95 2.91 25.04 -1.26
N LEU A 96 3.60 23.89 -1.28
CA LEU A 96 4.00 23.21 -0.05
C LEU A 96 5.03 24.00 0.77
N LEU A 97 5.94 24.73 0.11
CA LEU A 97 7.06 25.43 0.77
C LEU A 97 6.75 26.89 1.15
N ASN A 98 5.89 27.56 0.37
CA ASN A 98 5.64 29.01 0.50
C ASN A 98 4.26 29.37 1.05
N VAL A 99 3.31 28.42 1.17
CA VAL A 99 2.00 28.74 1.76
C VAL A 99 2.15 29.02 3.25
N GLU A 100 1.57 30.13 3.71
CA GLU A 100 1.35 30.45 5.12
C GLU A 100 0.25 29.53 5.69
N SER A 101 0.59 28.25 5.81
CA SER A 101 -0.20 27.26 6.54
C SER A 101 0.39 27.15 7.95
N PRO A 102 -0.43 26.86 8.99
CA PRO A 102 0.09 26.50 10.31
C PRO A 102 1.05 25.30 10.26
N ILE A 103 0.99 24.50 9.20
CA ILE A 103 1.94 23.44 8.88
C ILE A 103 2.73 23.88 7.65
N ARG A 104 3.88 24.50 7.88
CA ARG A 104 4.85 24.80 6.81
C ARG A 104 5.73 23.58 6.57
N HIS A 105 5.82 23.12 5.33
CA HIS A 105 6.72 22.03 4.98
C HIS A 105 8.15 22.57 4.80
N ASN A 106 9.13 21.88 5.39
CA ASN A 106 10.55 22.21 5.22
C ASN A 106 11.13 21.67 3.92
N TYR A 107 10.48 20.64 3.35
CA TYR A 107 10.89 20.00 2.11
C TYR A 107 9.71 19.26 1.46
N ALA A 108 9.81 19.01 0.16
CA ALA A 108 8.86 18.25 -0.64
C ALA A 108 9.57 17.07 -1.34
N PRO A 109 9.29 15.82 -0.93
CA PRO A 109 9.80 14.62 -1.60
C PRO A 109 8.89 14.23 -2.78
N LEU A 110 9.37 14.44 -4.00
CA LEU A 110 8.55 14.29 -5.21
C LEU A 110 8.07 12.85 -5.48
N GLY A 111 8.82 11.85 -5.01
CA GLY A 111 8.51 10.44 -5.28
C GLY A 111 7.22 9.94 -4.64
N PHE A 112 6.62 10.69 -3.72
CA PHE A 112 5.32 10.34 -3.13
C PHE A 112 4.12 10.77 -3.99
N PHE A 113 4.31 11.61 -5.01
CA PHE A 113 3.24 12.05 -5.91
C PHE A 113 3.07 11.12 -7.12
N GLN A 114 3.43 9.85 -6.96
CA GLN A 114 3.38 8.83 -8.00
C GLN A 114 2.35 7.77 -7.64
N GLN A 115 1.88 7.04 -8.66
CA GLN A 115 0.89 5.99 -8.47
C GLN A 115 1.53 4.64 -8.06
N ASP A 116 2.86 4.57 -7.91
CA ASP A 116 3.61 3.37 -7.52
C ASP A 116 2.99 2.64 -6.31
N ASP A 117 2.58 3.38 -5.28
CA ASP A 117 2.05 2.76 -4.07
C ASP A 117 0.66 2.17 -4.31
N MET A 118 -0.16 2.77 -5.17
CA MET A 118 -1.41 2.15 -5.61
C MET A 118 -1.13 0.89 -6.44
N GLU A 119 -0.17 0.94 -7.37
CA GLU A 119 0.23 -0.22 -8.19
C GLU A 119 0.71 -1.39 -7.31
N LYS A 120 1.47 -1.11 -6.25
CA LYS A 120 1.88 -2.13 -5.26
C LYS A 120 0.67 -2.73 -4.54
N HIS A 121 -0.33 -1.92 -4.17
CA HIS A 121 -1.55 -2.44 -3.56
C HIS A 121 -2.33 -3.33 -4.53
N PHE A 122 -2.42 -2.95 -5.81
CA PHE A 122 -3.00 -3.81 -6.84
C PHE A 122 -2.22 -5.12 -7.00
N ALA A 123 -0.89 -5.06 -7.01
CA ALA A 123 -0.06 -6.26 -7.06
C ALA A 123 -0.31 -7.18 -5.84
N HIS A 124 -0.53 -6.60 -4.65
CA HIS A 124 -0.90 -7.36 -3.45
C HIS A 124 -2.23 -8.10 -3.64
N PHE A 125 -3.27 -7.46 -4.18
CA PHE A 125 -4.54 -8.13 -4.48
C PHE A 125 -4.38 -9.28 -5.49
N CYS A 126 -3.58 -9.09 -6.54
CA CYS A 126 -3.29 -10.14 -7.50
C CYS A 126 -2.57 -11.32 -6.83
N MET A 127 -1.59 -11.06 -5.94
CA MET A 127 -0.86 -12.11 -5.23
C MET A 127 -1.77 -12.88 -4.26
N SER A 128 -2.69 -12.19 -3.58
CA SER A 128 -3.67 -12.80 -2.66
C SER A 128 -4.69 -13.69 -3.39
N THR A 129 -4.82 -13.55 -4.70
CA THR A 129 -5.73 -14.34 -5.57
C THR A 129 -4.98 -15.34 -6.45
N SER A 130 -3.87 -15.89 -5.96
CA SER A 130 -3.03 -16.85 -6.70
C SER A 130 -2.39 -16.26 -7.97
N CYS A 131 -1.97 -15.01 -7.92
CA CYS A 131 -1.36 -14.27 -9.03
C CYS A 131 -2.31 -14.07 -10.22
N ASN A 132 -3.61 -13.94 -9.98
CA ASN A 132 -4.58 -13.63 -11.01
C ASN A 132 -4.56 -12.13 -11.35
N TYR A 133 -4.37 -11.79 -12.63
CA TYR A 133 -4.40 -10.40 -13.10
C TYR A 133 -5.82 -9.83 -13.21
N TYR A 134 -6.82 -10.70 -13.33
CA TYR A 134 -8.23 -10.33 -13.39
C TYR A 134 -8.87 -10.55 -12.03
N ILE A 135 -8.63 -9.62 -11.13
CA ILE A 135 -9.25 -9.59 -9.80
C ILE A 135 -10.64 -8.97 -9.88
N THR A 136 -11.59 -9.52 -9.14
CA THR A 136 -12.93 -8.97 -8.98
C THR A 136 -12.97 -7.96 -7.82
N VAL A 137 -14.06 -7.19 -7.72
CA VAL A 137 -14.28 -6.31 -6.57
C VAL A 137 -14.42 -7.13 -5.28
N GLU A 138 -15.03 -8.30 -5.36
CA GLU A 138 -15.18 -9.23 -4.23
C GLU A 138 -13.81 -9.72 -3.73
N ASP A 139 -12.89 -10.05 -4.64
CA ASP A 139 -11.52 -10.46 -4.29
C ASP A 139 -10.76 -9.36 -3.53
N VAL A 140 -10.93 -8.10 -3.96
CA VAL A 140 -10.33 -6.93 -3.30
C VAL A 140 -10.90 -6.77 -1.89
N GLN A 141 -12.23 -6.89 -1.74
CA GLN A 141 -12.89 -6.79 -0.43
C GLN A 141 -12.44 -7.91 0.52
N HIS A 142 -12.37 -9.14 0.04
CA HIS A 142 -11.90 -10.27 0.84
C HIS A 142 -10.43 -10.13 1.25
N THR A 143 -9.56 -9.67 0.34
CA THR A 143 -8.15 -9.43 0.68
C THR A 143 -8.01 -8.35 1.75
N HIS A 144 -8.76 -7.25 1.64
CA HIS A 144 -8.78 -6.21 2.67
C HIS A 144 -9.28 -6.72 4.02
N ALA A 145 -10.34 -7.53 4.03
CA ALA A 145 -10.87 -8.11 5.26
C ALA A 145 -9.86 -9.08 5.92
N ALA A 146 -9.13 -9.86 5.12
CA ALA A 146 -8.05 -10.72 5.59
C ALA A 146 -6.87 -9.91 6.17
N ASP A 147 -6.42 -8.85 5.49
CA ASP A 147 -5.35 -7.96 5.98
C ASP A 147 -5.75 -7.30 7.31
N ARG A 148 -7.00 -6.83 7.42
CA ARG A 148 -7.54 -6.25 8.65
C ARG A 148 -7.57 -7.28 9.79
N ALA A 149 -8.05 -8.49 9.53
CA ALA A 149 -8.07 -9.57 10.50
C ALA A 149 -6.65 -9.91 10.99
N ARG A 150 -5.67 -9.94 10.07
CA ARG A 150 -4.26 -10.15 10.41
C ARG A 150 -3.72 -9.06 11.34
N LEU A 151 -3.95 -7.79 11.03
CA LEU A 151 -3.52 -6.66 11.86
C LEU A 151 -4.14 -6.71 13.27
N MET A 152 -5.43 -7.07 13.37
CA MET A 152 -6.10 -7.25 14.66
C MET A 152 -5.45 -8.36 15.49
N LEU A 153 -5.07 -9.46 14.86
CA LEU A 153 -4.38 -10.56 15.54
C LEU A 153 -2.95 -10.19 15.98
N GLU A 154 -2.19 -9.51 15.12
CA GLU A 154 -0.83 -9.02 15.47
C GLU A 154 -0.87 -7.98 16.61
N ALA A 155 -1.89 -7.12 16.64
CA ALA A 155 -2.12 -6.20 17.75
C ALA A 155 -2.46 -6.92 19.06
N THR A 156 -3.10 -8.09 18.96
CA THR A 156 -3.44 -8.93 20.11
C THR A 156 -2.21 -9.61 20.71
N GLU A 157 -1.23 -10.05 19.89
CA GLU A 157 0.03 -10.62 20.41
C GLU A 157 0.82 -9.60 21.29
N ALA A 158 0.76 -8.30 20.96
CA ALA A 158 1.31 -7.24 21.80
C ALA A 158 0.52 -7.02 23.11
N TYR A 159 -0.80 -7.26 23.07
CA TYR A 159 -1.67 -7.20 24.24
C TYR A 159 -1.49 -8.40 25.18
N GLU A 160 -1.25 -9.61 24.66
CA GLU A 160 -1.04 -10.81 25.48
C GLU A 160 0.20 -10.71 26.40
N THR A 161 1.23 -9.99 25.97
CA THR A 161 2.44 -9.74 26.79
C THR A 161 2.12 -8.88 28.03
N ILE A 162 1.11 -8.00 27.95
CA ILE A 162 0.63 -7.17 29.06
C ILE A 162 -0.38 -7.96 29.91
N ARG A 163 -1.26 -8.73 29.26
CA ARG A 163 -2.32 -9.58 29.85
C ARG A 163 -1.79 -10.62 30.84
N ASN A 164 -0.70 -11.31 30.52
CA ASN A 164 -0.14 -12.37 31.38
C ASN A 164 0.33 -11.89 32.77
N ASN A 165 0.46 -10.58 32.98
CA ASN A 165 0.80 -10.00 34.28
C ASN A 165 -0.43 -9.63 35.14
N MET A 166 -1.64 -9.74 34.60
CA MET A 166 -2.91 -9.31 35.23
C MET A 166 -3.94 -10.44 35.37
N ALA A 167 -3.66 -11.65 34.86
CA ALA A 167 -4.59 -12.75 34.94
C ALA A 167 -4.64 -13.36 36.36
N HIS A 168 -5.85 -13.52 36.89
CA HIS A 168 -6.11 -14.09 38.22
C HIS A 168 -7.08 -15.28 38.19
N HIS A 169 -7.66 -15.55 37.02
CA HIS A 169 -8.68 -16.57 36.80
C HIS A 169 -8.25 -17.52 35.70
N SER A 170 -8.80 -18.74 35.70
CA SER A 170 -8.60 -19.70 34.62
C SER A 170 -9.92 -20.34 34.21
N CYS A 171 -10.13 -20.46 32.90
CA CYS A 171 -11.30 -21.14 32.36
C CYS A 171 -11.22 -22.63 32.67
N SER A 172 -12.23 -23.19 33.33
CA SER A 172 -12.26 -24.60 33.70
C SER A 172 -12.36 -25.58 32.52
N ALA A 173 -12.77 -25.10 31.33
CA ALA A 173 -12.96 -25.92 30.15
C ALA A 173 -11.71 -25.99 29.24
N CYS A 174 -10.96 -24.89 29.12
CA CYS A 174 -9.78 -24.81 28.24
C CYS A 174 -8.49 -24.41 28.97
N ASN A 175 -8.52 -24.21 30.29
CA ASN A 175 -7.41 -23.74 31.13
C ASN A 175 -6.80 -22.40 30.71
N GLN A 176 -7.52 -21.60 29.89
CA GLN A 176 -7.03 -20.29 29.48
C GLN A 176 -7.13 -19.30 30.63
N GLU A 177 -6.04 -18.56 30.87
CA GLU A 177 -5.99 -17.53 31.92
C GLU A 177 -6.78 -16.29 31.50
N LEU A 178 -7.58 -15.78 32.43
CA LEU A 178 -8.51 -14.68 32.25
C LEU A 178 -8.26 -13.60 33.31
N ASP A 179 -8.39 -12.34 32.91
CA ASP A 179 -8.50 -11.22 33.85
C ASP A 179 -9.97 -10.91 34.21
N ASP A 180 -10.17 -10.05 35.21
CA ASP A 180 -11.52 -9.68 35.68
C ASP A 180 -12.39 -9.01 34.60
N ARG A 181 -11.78 -8.29 33.65
CA ARG A 181 -12.49 -7.61 32.57
C ARG A 181 -12.96 -8.61 31.51
N GLU A 182 -12.14 -9.60 31.23
CA GLU A 182 -12.45 -10.68 30.30
C GLU A 182 -13.58 -11.56 30.83
N LEU A 183 -13.65 -11.82 32.14
CA LEU A 183 -14.77 -12.51 32.76
C LEU A 183 -16.09 -11.75 32.60
N LEU A 184 -16.09 -10.45 32.91
CA LEU A 184 -17.27 -9.60 32.73
C LEU A 184 -17.72 -9.57 31.26
N THR A 185 -16.76 -9.52 30.34
CA THR A 185 -17.05 -9.56 28.90
C THR A 185 -17.66 -10.90 28.46
N LEU A 186 -17.21 -12.02 29.04
CA LEU A 186 -17.73 -13.36 28.75
C LEU A 186 -19.15 -13.56 29.32
N ASP A 187 -19.46 -12.96 30.46
CA ASP A 187 -20.80 -13.02 31.07
C ASP A 187 -21.85 -12.26 30.23
N ASP A 188 -21.45 -11.14 29.62
CA ASP A 188 -22.31 -10.30 28.77
C ASP A 188 -22.34 -10.76 27.30
N LEU A 189 -21.46 -11.69 26.92
CA LEU A 189 -21.27 -12.16 25.54
C LEU A 189 -22.56 -12.65 24.85
N PRO A 190 -23.47 -13.42 25.49
CA PRO A 190 -24.68 -13.90 24.84
C PRO A 190 -25.58 -12.77 24.33
N SER A 191 -25.66 -11.66 25.07
CA SER A 191 -26.43 -10.48 24.66
C SER A 191 -25.71 -9.63 23.62
N GLU A 192 -24.38 -9.60 23.63
CA GLU A 192 -23.57 -8.83 22.68
C GLU A 192 -23.53 -9.51 21.30
N VAL A 193 -23.53 -10.84 21.24
CA VAL A 193 -23.53 -11.62 19.98
C VAL A 193 -24.75 -11.32 19.11
N ASP A 194 -25.92 -11.17 19.74
CA ASP A 194 -27.17 -10.83 19.03
C ASP A 194 -27.18 -9.38 18.49
N ASN A 195 -26.36 -8.50 19.07
CA ASN A 195 -26.25 -7.09 18.69
C ASN A 195 -25.13 -6.79 17.69
N LEU A 196 -24.34 -7.80 17.28
CA LEU A 196 -23.25 -7.61 16.33
C LEU A 196 -23.75 -7.11 14.98
N THR A 197 -23.11 -6.05 14.49
CA THR A 197 -23.32 -5.53 13.15
C THR A 197 -22.83 -6.50 12.08
N SER A 198 -23.29 -6.29 10.84
CA SER A 198 -22.84 -7.10 9.69
C SER A 198 -21.31 -7.05 9.51
N ASP A 199 -20.69 -5.88 9.76
CA ASP A 199 -19.26 -5.68 9.62
C ASP A 199 -18.46 -6.43 10.69
N GLU A 200 -18.98 -6.50 11.92
CA GLU A 200 -18.37 -7.24 13.01
C GLU A 200 -18.47 -8.76 12.78
N LYS A 201 -19.63 -9.24 12.32
CA LYS A 201 -19.82 -10.65 11.91
C LYS A 201 -18.85 -11.05 10.80
N MET A 202 -18.68 -10.19 9.80
CA MET A 202 -17.73 -10.40 8.71
C MET A 202 -16.27 -10.40 9.22
N SER A 203 -15.94 -9.51 10.14
CA SER A 203 -14.60 -9.46 10.77
C SER A 203 -14.32 -10.75 11.55
N LEU A 204 -15.28 -11.25 12.33
CA LEU A 204 -15.17 -12.52 13.05
C LEU A 204 -15.01 -13.71 12.10
N TYR A 205 -15.72 -13.74 10.98
CA TYR A 205 -15.57 -14.75 9.94
C TYR A 205 -14.12 -14.78 9.39
N HIS A 206 -13.58 -13.61 9.04
CA HIS A 206 -12.22 -13.53 8.52
C HIS A 206 -11.14 -13.85 9.58
N ILE A 207 -11.32 -13.40 10.82
CA ILE A 207 -10.44 -13.72 11.95
C ILE A 207 -10.42 -15.23 12.22
N SER A 208 -11.60 -15.84 12.35
CA SER A 208 -11.72 -17.29 12.61
C SER A 208 -11.17 -18.13 11.46
N GLY A 209 -11.46 -17.77 10.21
CA GLY A 209 -10.87 -18.41 9.02
C GLY A 209 -9.35 -18.30 8.99
N PHE A 210 -8.79 -17.13 9.31
CA PHE A 210 -7.34 -16.93 9.37
C PHE A 210 -6.69 -17.74 10.49
N ILE A 211 -7.28 -17.78 11.69
CA ILE A 211 -6.81 -18.62 12.81
C ILE A 211 -6.84 -20.10 12.41
N ALA A 212 -7.91 -20.58 11.78
CA ALA A 212 -8.02 -21.96 11.34
C ALA A 212 -6.95 -22.33 10.30
N ILE A 213 -6.67 -21.46 9.33
CA ILE A 213 -5.64 -21.65 8.31
C ILE A 213 -4.23 -21.62 8.93
N LYS A 214 -3.92 -20.61 9.76
CA LYS A 214 -2.60 -20.45 10.39
C LYS A 214 -2.33 -21.53 11.46
N GLY A 215 -3.37 -21.97 12.17
CA GLY A 215 -3.33 -23.10 13.11
C GLY A 215 -3.08 -24.44 12.41
N SER A 216 -3.61 -24.60 11.19
CA SER A 216 -3.40 -25.81 10.36
C SER A 216 -2.01 -25.90 9.71
N LEU A 217 -1.21 -24.81 9.73
CA LEU A 217 0.10 -24.75 9.07
C LEU A 217 1.29 -25.04 10.01
N LYS A 218 1.05 -25.37 11.29
CA LYS A 218 2.10 -25.78 12.24
C LYS A 218 1.92 -27.24 12.66
N GLY A 219 2.62 -28.14 11.97
CA GLY A 219 2.97 -29.46 12.51
C GLY A 219 1.93 -30.57 12.28
N GLU A 220 2.47 -31.79 12.25
CA GLU A 220 1.90 -33.07 11.83
C GLU A 220 0.38 -33.23 11.87
N HIS A 221 -0.13 -33.62 10.69
CA HIS A 221 -1.48 -34.08 10.41
C HIS A 221 -2.03 -35.05 11.44
N THR A 222 -2.62 -34.51 12.49
CA THR A 222 -3.58 -35.23 13.32
C THR A 222 -4.58 -34.23 13.87
N TYR A 223 -5.73 -34.18 13.19
CA TYR A 223 -7.09 -34.09 13.75
C TYR A 223 -8.02 -32.88 13.47
N HIS A 224 -9.29 -33.30 13.34
CA HIS A 224 -10.58 -32.62 13.53
C HIS A 224 -11.03 -31.55 12.52
N SER A 225 -10.94 -31.84 11.21
CA SER A 225 -11.69 -31.06 10.20
C SER A 225 -13.21 -31.11 10.40
N ALA A 226 -13.72 -32.14 11.09
CA ALA A 226 -15.14 -32.31 11.34
C ALA A 226 -15.71 -31.30 12.35
N ASP A 227 -14.96 -30.99 13.42
CA ASP A 227 -15.45 -30.13 14.50
C ASP A 227 -15.39 -28.64 14.12
N VAL A 228 -14.37 -28.24 13.37
CA VAL A 228 -14.27 -26.89 12.79
C VAL A 228 -15.33 -26.71 11.71
N LYS A 229 -15.54 -27.72 10.85
CA LYS A 229 -16.60 -27.68 9.83
C LYS A 229 -18.00 -27.61 10.45
N ALA A 230 -18.25 -28.37 11.51
CA ALA A 230 -19.51 -28.34 12.23
C ALA A 230 -19.77 -26.98 12.89
N TYR A 231 -18.75 -26.34 13.46
CA TYR A 231 -18.86 -24.99 14.01
C TYR A 231 -19.10 -23.95 12.91
N THR A 232 -18.34 -24.01 11.80
CA THR A 232 -18.56 -23.10 10.68
C THR A 232 -19.91 -23.30 10.03
N ASP A 233 -20.40 -24.54 9.87
CA ASP A 233 -21.71 -24.82 9.27
C ASP A 233 -22.89 -24.41 10.18
N ALA A 234 -22.66 -24.26 11.48
CA ALA A 234 -23.65 -23.82 12.47
C ALA A 234 -23.78 -22.29 12.60
N LEU A 235 -22.83 -21.53 12.05
CA LEU A 235 -22.91 -20.07 12.01
C LEU A 235 -23.85 -19.63 10.89
N ASP A 236 -24.77 -18.71 11.19
CA ASP A 236 -25.65 -18.12 10.18
C ASP A 236 -24.85 -17.12 9.32
N HIS A 237 -24.49 -17.58 8.12
CA HIS A 237 -23.70 -16.82 7.14
C HIS A 237 -24.52 -15.84 6.30
N GLY A 238 -25.77 -15.54 6.67
CA GLY A 238 -26.64 -14.67 5.86
C GLY A 238 -26.86 -15.18 4.43
N GLY A 239 -26.75 -16.50 4.23
CA GLY A 239 -26.90 -17.17 2.93
C GLY A 239 -25.61 -17.55 2.19
N LEU A 240 -24.41 -17.20 2.70
CA LEU A 240 -23.14 -17.59 2.09
C LEU A 240 -22.72 -19.00 2.53
N ARG A 241 -22.65 -19.96 1.60
CA ARG A 241 -22.12 -21.31 1.89
C ARG A 241 -20.65 -21.36 1.53
N ALA A 242 -19.81 -21.85 2.45
CA ALA A 242 -18.43 -22.20 2.14
C ALA A 242 -18.41 -23.32 1.10
N HIS A 243 -18.22 -22.97 -0.18
CA HIS A 243 -17.99 -23.97 -1.21
C HIS A 243 -16.59 -24.55 -1.02
N SER A 244 -16.54 -25.76 -0.48
CA SER A 244 -15.33 -26.58 -0.48
C SER A 244 -15.01 -26.97 -1.93
N VAL A 245 -14.16 -26.21 -2.60
CA VAL A 245 -13.44 -26.68 -3.79
C VAL A 245 -11.99 -26.84 -3.37
N PHE A 246 -11.68 -28.01 -2.80
CA PHE A 246 -10.32 -28.51 -2.73
C PHE A 246 -10.10 -29.41 -3.94
N LEU A 247 -9.20 -28.98 -4.84
CA LEU A 247 -8.38 -29.85 -5.68
C LEU A 247 -6.92 -29.58 -5.30
#